data_AF-A0A8C4RBN0-F1
#
_entry.id   AF-A0A8C4RBN0-F1
#
_cell.length_a   1.000
_cell.length_b   1.000
_cell.length_c   1.000
_cell.angle_alpha   90.00
_cell.angle_beta   90.00
_cell.angle_gamma   90.00
#
_symmetry.space_group_name_H-M   'P 1'
#
loop_
_entity.id
_entity.type
_entity.pdbx_description
1 polymer ?
#
loop_
_entity_poly.entity_id
_entity_poly.type
_entity_poly.pdbx_seq_one_letter_code
_entity_poly.pdbx_strand_id
1 'polypeptide(L)'
;MADGGRAARLAAAKKKLKEFQQKGSPGGESLPKKQALRSKEGSRADTPEEEVDATEKQTGSGGGEKQWEEDRDCSTTEKLRQLSLQINGLVSQQPNSLMNGENDGRELEQKNRELLCALDASRQRNDQLAGQLEDLRLQNEDLQMQKKNSQQGKGVDDETSLNEQLEVHVQTIGILVAEKSELQAELEKAQQIKSDKAGELDDVTQRLLASRQRMAELEASLSALTSEKLDNTKAFNDLQQGRSKLQAELASLREQNEELGQRAAEQTERMLAVEKERKAARHEITELQQRLEMAELTAQQLSAQAGEADGAHQQAEEKRLLEEQVARLMEATRYLGVERDQLAQQLLEHGQQWQQVAEQHKKQHPSRVNQRDHLMLS
;
A
#
# COMPACT_ATOMS: atom_id res chain seq x y z
N MET A 1 -16.84 -15.29 -26.74
CA MET A 1 -17.49 -16.26 -25.83
C MET A 1 -16.69 -16.54 -24.53
N ALA A 2 -15.62 -15.80 -24.18
CA ALA A 2 -14.77 -16.10 -23.02
C ALA A 2 -15.03 -15.23 -21.75
N ASP A 3 -15.85 -14.18 -21.84
CA ASP A 3 -16.02 -13.21 -20.73
C ASP A 3 -16.97 -13.67 -19.60
N GLY A 4 -17.83 -14.67 -19.86
CA GLY A 4 -18.78 -15.17 -18.85
C GLY A 4 -18.10 -15.80 -17.63
N GLY A 5 -16.97 -16.48 -17.83
CA GLY A 5 -16.22 -17.15 -16.76
C GLY A 5 -15.50 -16.18 -15.83
N ARG A 6 -15.05 -15.03 -16.34
CA ARG A 6 -14.32 -14.02 -15.55
C ARG A 6 -15.28 -13.25 -14.63
N ALA A 7 -16.46 -12.89 -15.14
CA ALA A 7 -17.51 -12.23 -14.35
C ALA A 7 -18.01 -13.10 -13.19
N ALA A 8 -18.23 -14.39 -13.43
CA ALA A 8 -18.68 -15.33 -12.40
C ALA A 8 -17.66 -15.50 -11.25
N ARG A 9 -16.36 -15.58 -11.57
CA ARG A 9 -15.29 -15.66 -10.55
C ARG A 9 -15.18 -14.39 -9.72
N LEU A 10 -15.36 -13.23 -10.35
CA LEU A 10 -15.31 -11.92 -9.70
C LEU A 10 -16.50 -11.72 -8.73
N ALA A 11 -17.69 -12.20 -9.11
CA ALA A 11 -18.86 -12.20 -8.24
C ALA A 11 -18.68 -13.14 -7.02
N ALA A 12 -18.13 -14.34 -7.23
CA ALA A 12 -17.85 -15.28 -6.14
C ALA A 12 -16.81 -14.76 -5.15
N ALA A 13 -15.75 -14.09 -5.64
CA ALA A 13 -14.73 -13.48 -4.78
C ALA A 13 -15.30 -12.33 -3.93
N LYS A 14 -16.15 -11.47 -4.51
CA LYS A 14 -16.82 -10.39 -3.78
C LYS A 14 -17.75 -10.92 -2.67
N LYS A 15 -18.45 -12.03 -2.92
CA LYS A 15 -19.32 -12.66 -1.91
C LYS A 15 -18.50 -13.18 -0.71
N LYS A 16 -17.38 -13.87 -0.96
CA LYS A 16 -16.49 -14.36 0.09
C LYS A 16 -15.85 -13.25 0.91
N LEU A 17 -15.46 -12.14 0.27
CA LEU A 17 -14.89 -10.98 0.98
C LEU A 17 -15.93 -10.34 1.93
N LYS A 18 -17.19 -10.24 1.50
CA LYS A 18 -18.27 -9.70 2.31
C LYS A 18 -18.61 -10.61 3.50
N GLU A 19 -18.60 -11.93 3.31
CA GLU A 19 -18.77 -12.92 4.38
C GLU A 19 -17.62 -12.87 5.40
N PHE A 20 -16.39 -12.61 4.96
CA PHE A 20 -15.23 -12.47 5.85
C PHE A 20 -15.29 -11.19 6.69
N GLN A 21 -15.67 -10.06 6.08
CA GLN A 21 -15.84 -8.78 6.77
C GLN A 21 -17.00 -8.80 7.77
N GLN A 22 -18.07 -9.56 7.51
CA GLN A 22 -19.18 -9.73 8.45
C GLN A 22 -18.85 -10.69 9.61
N LYS A 23 -17.83 -11.54 9.48
CA LYS A 23 -17.48 -12.56 10.50
C LYS A 23 -16.25 -12.23 11.36
N GLY A 24 -15.58 -11.09 11.16
CA GLY A 24 -14.32 -10.81 11.85
C GLY A 24 -14.19 -9.39 12.37
N SER A 25 -14.54 -9.18 13.64
CA SER A 25 -13.90 -8.17 14.48
C SER A 25 -13.83 -8.67 15.92
N PRO A 26 -12.64 -9.06 16.40
CA PRO A 26 -12.29 -8.90 17.80
C PRO A 26 -11.06 -8.00 17.94
N GLY A 27 -11.18 -6.99 18.81
CA GLY A 27 -10.06 -6.42 19.55
C GLY A 27 -9.23 -5.36 18.83
N GLY A 28 -9.66 -4.10 18.96
CA GLY A 28 -8.74 -2.97 18.90
C GLY A 28 -8.21 -2.69 20.31
N GLU A 29 -6.90 -2.77 20.51
CA GLU A 29 -6.23 -2.15 21.65
C GLU A 29 -5.10 -1.23 21.16
N SER A 30 -5.16 0.00 21.66
CA SER A 30 -4.29 1.14 21.38
C SER A 30 -3.01 1.10 22.21
N LEU A 31 -1.87 1.26 21.55
CA LEU A 31 -0.57 1.56 22.17
C LEU A 31 -0.48 3.05 22.59
N PRO A 32 0.10 3.39 23.76
CA PRO A 32 0.57 4.74 24.02
C PRO A 32 2.07 4.93 23.77
N LYS A 33 2.40 6.19 23.44
CA LYS A 33 3.68 6.77 23.02
C LYS A 33 4.72 6.87 24.14
N LYS A 34 6.00 6.74 23.75
CA LYS A 34 7.21 7.15 24.49
C LYS A 34 7.45 8.67 24.37
N GLN A 35 7.71 9.34 25.50
CA GLN A 35 8.41 10.62 25.73
C GLN A 35 8.79 10.62 27.22
N ALA A 36 9.90 11.14 27.76
CA ALA A 36 11.09 11.81 27.30
C ALA A 36 12.09 11.79 28.49
N LEU A 37 13.38 11.99 28.20
CA LEU A 37 14.49 12.10 29.15
C LEU A 37 14.28 13.17 30.25
N ARG A 38 14.81 12.92 31.46
CA ARG A 38 15.61 13.92 32.18
C ARG A 38 16.53 13.32 33.24
N SER A 39 17.80 13.71 33.15
CA SER A 39 18.96 13.37 33.97
C SER A 39 18.94 14.06 35.34
N LYS A 40 19.50 13.41 36.38
CA LYS A 40 20.43 14.06 37.32
C LYS A 40 21.23 13.05 38.15
N GLU A 41 22.54 13.23 38.13
CA GLU A 41 23.59 12.56 38.92
C GLU A 41 23.46 12.83 40.43
N GLY A 42 24.08 11.95 41.23
CA GLY A 42 24.52 12.31 42.58
C GLY A 42 24.81 11.17 43.55
N SER A 43 25.97 10.53 43.39
CA SER A 43 26.89 10.11 44.47
C SER A 43 26.63 8.86 45.34
N ARG A 44 27.54 7.89 45.14
CA ARG A 44 28.54 7.37 46.11
C ARG A 44 28.28 6.01 46.79
N ALA A 45 29.12 5.02 46.37
CA ALA A 45 29.87 3.95 47.08
C ALA A 45 29.13 3.13 48.19
N ASP A 46 29.25 1.80 48.31
CA ASP A 46 30.42 0.91 48.22
C ASP A 46 30.03 -0.51 47.76
N THR A 47 30.85 -1.10 46.90
CA THR A 47 31.15 -2.55 46.75
C THR A 47 32.38 -2.88 47.63
N PRO A 48 32.76 -4.14 47.95
CA PRO A 48 32.62 -5.39 47.17
C PRO A 48 32.11 -6.61 48.00
N GLU A 49 31.52 -7.65 47.42
CA GLU A 49 32.12 -8.78 46.68
C GLU A 49 33.31 -9.47 47.37
N GLU A 50 33.12 -10.73 47.78
CA GLU A 50 33.96 -11.91 47.46
C GLU A 50 33.47 -13.07 48.34
N GLU A 51 32.92 -14.13 47.75
CA GLU A 51 33.61 -15.29 47.16
C GLU A 51 33.91 -16.38 48.19
N VAL A 52 33.27 -17.51 47.92
CA VAL A 52 33.48 -18.82 48.49
C VAL A 52 34.43 -19.56 47.57
N ASP A 53 35.56 -20.05 48.08
CA ASP A 53 36.08 -21.36 47.69
C ASP A 53 37.05 -21.96 48.72
N ALA A 54 37.10 -23.28 48.69
CA ALA A 54 37.82 -24.21 49.55
C ALA A 54 39.36 -24.18 49.35
N THR A 55 40.11 -24.72 50.31
CA THR A 55 40.84 -26.01 50.16
C THR A 55 41.81 -26.25 51.34
N GLU A 56 41.67 -27.43 51.94
CA GLU A 56 42.64 -28.32 52.61
C GLU A 56 44.17 -28.05 52.47
N LYS A 57 44.92 -28.01 53.59
CA LYS A 57 45.92 -29.03 54.03
C LYS A 57 46.94 -28.52 55.07
N GLN A 58 47.11 -29.34 56.11
CA GLN A 58 48.29 -29.65 56.93
C GLN A 58 49.47 -28.65 57.03
N THR A 59 49.86 -28.30 58.27
CA THR A 59 51.18 -28.65 58.84
C THR A 59 51.27 -28.32 60.36
N GLY A 60 51.71 -29.31 61.13
CA GLY A 60 52.76 -29.24 62.15
C GLY A 60 52.77 -28.21 63.29
N SER A 61 52.68 -28.75 64.51
CA SER A 61 53.60 -28.52 65.65
C SER A 61 53.34 -27.37 66.64
N GLY A 62 53.07 -27.76 67.90
CA GLY A 62 53.74 -27.15 69.06
C GLY A 62 52.89 -26.86 70.30
N GLY A 63 53.26 -27.49 71.43
CA GLY A 63 52.93 -27.09 72.82
C GLY A 63 51.65 -27.72 73.37
N GLY A 64 51.71 -28.69 74.29
CA GLY A 64 51.86 -28.43 75.74
C GLY A 64 50.45 -28.14 76.30
N GLU A 65 49.84 -28.97 77.15
CA GLU A 65 50.29 -29.32 78.49
C GLU A 65 49.63 -30.62 78.99
N LYS A 66 50.43 -31.36 79.75
CA LYS A 66 50.05 -32.49 80.61
C LYS A 66 49.10 -32.03 81.73
N GLN A 67 48.12 -32.86 82.07
CA GLN A 67 47.95 -33.29 83.46
C GLN A 67 47.11 -34.57 83.55
N TRP A 68 47.80 -35.69 83.66
CA TRP A 68 47.32 -36.86 84.39
C TRP A 68 47.82 -36.74 85.83
N GLU A 69 47.11 -37.44 86.71
CA GLU A 69 47.47 -37.78 88.09
C GLU A 69 47.19 -36.72 89.16
N GLU A 70 46.23 -37.05 90.03
CA GLU A 70 46.49 -37.24 91.45
C GLU A 70 45.30 -38.01 92.06
N ASP A 71 45.23 -39.32 91.79
CA ASP A 71 44.62 -40.24 92.74
C ASP A 71 45.52 -40.22 93.98
N ARG A 72 45.01 -39.58 95.03
CA ARG A 72 45.65 -39.44 96.34
C ARG A 72 45.79 -40.80 97.03
N ASP A 73 46.79 -41.56 96.64
CA ASP A 73 47.36 -42.65 97.44
C ASP A 73 48.21 -42.07 98.58
N CYS A 74 47.55 -41.42 99.55
CA CYS A 74 48.16 -41.03 100.81
C CYS A 74 47.90 -42.11 101.87
N SER A 75 48.75 -43.15 101.93
CA SER A 75 48.96 -43.87 103.21
C SER A 75 50.14 -44.84 103.25
N THR A 76 51.16 -44.67 102.41
CA THR A 76 52.45 -45.35 102.60
C THR A 76 53.16 -44.85 103.87
N THR A 77 52.94 -43.60 104.27
CA THR A 77 53.38 -43.03 105.57
C THR A 77 52.59 -43.56 106.78
N GLU A 78 51.29 -43.86 106.64
CA GLU A 78 50.48 -44.42 107.74
C GLU A 78 50.78 -45.90 107.96
N LYS A 79 51.03 -46.69 106.90
CA LYS A 79 51.50 -48.08 107.02
C LYS A 79 52.87 -48.18 107.72
N LEU A 80 53.77 -47.22 107.45
CA LEU A 80 55.05 -47.08 108.17
C LEU A 80 54.85 -46.64 109.64
N ARG A 81 53.86 -45.79 109.92
CA ARG A 81 53.47 -45.40 111.29
C ARG A 81 52.89 -46.59 112.07
N GLN A 82 52.07 -47.43 111.43
CA GLN A 82 51.51 -48.65 112.01
C GLN A 82 52.59 -49.69 112.34
N LEU A 83 53.57 -49.86 111.45
CA LEU A 83 54.75 -50.70 111.71
C LEU A 83 55.63 -50.15 112.83
N SER A 84 55.82 -48.82 112.90
CA SER A 84 56.57 -48.18 114.00
C SER A 84 55.88 -48.31 115.36
N LEU A 85 54.53 -48.29 115.39
CA LEU A 85 53.74 -48.55 116.61
C LEU A 85 53.81 -50.02 117.04
N GLN A 86 53.82 -50.97 116.10
CA GLN A 86 53.99 -52.39 116.41
C GLN A 86 55.40 -52.72 116.91
N ILE A 87 56.45 -52.08 116.38
CA ILE A 87 57.84 -52.29 116.83
C ILE A 87 58.07 -51.67 118.21
N ASN A 88 57.53 -50.48 118.51
CA ASN A 88 57.61 -49.90 119.86
C ASN A 88 56.80 -50.69 120.90
N GLY A 89 55.72 -51.38 120.49
CA GLY A 89 54.94 -52.27 121.37
C GLY A 89 55.64 -53.57 121.73
N LEU A 90 56.54 -54.08 120.88
CA LEU A 90 57.30 -55.33 121.10
C LEU A 90 58.54 -55.15 122.00
N VAL A 91 59.01 -53.92 122.20
CA VAL A 91 60.22 -53.59 123.00
C VAL A 91 59.90 -53.34 124.48
N SER A 92 58.61 -53.22 124.86
CA SER A 92 58.20 -52.77 126.20
C SER A 92 57.64 -53.85 127.12
N GLN A 93 57.74 -55.14 126.77
CA GLN A 93 57.27 -56.24 127.62
C GLN A 93 58.33 -57.33 127.78
N GLN A 94 59.27 -57.08 128.70
CA GLN A 94 59.76 -58.11 129.60
C GLN A 94 59.18 -57.81 130.99
N PRO A 95 58.80 -58.85 131.74
CA PRO A 95 59.60 -59.11 132.92
C PRO A 95 59.95 -60.59 133.07
N ASN A 96 61.19 -60.80 133.50
CA ASN A 96 61.71 -62.01 134.11
C ASN A 96 60.71 -62.68 135.05
N SER A 97 60.53 -63.99 134.90
CA SER A 97 60.28 -64.87 136.04
C SER A 97 60.91 -66.23 135.76
N LEU A 98 62.22 -66.32 136.00
CA LEU A 98 62.90 -67.56 136.34
C LEU A 98 62.39 -67.98 137.72
N MET A 99 61.60 -69.05 137.83
CA MET A 99 61.64 -70.01 138.95
C MET A 99 60.57 -71.10 138.74
N ASN A 100 60.95 -72.34 139.05
CA ASN A 100 60.16 -73.56 139.19
C ASN A 100 59.75 -74.33 137.91
N GLY A 101 60.59 -75.31 137.55
CA GLY A 101 60.26 -76.37 136.60
C GLY A 101 59.39 -77.44 137.24
N GLU A 102 58.29 -77.79 136.55
CA GLU A 102 57.61 -79.11 136.52
C GLU A 102 56.34 -79.12 135.63
N ASN A 103 56.17 -78.20 134.65
CA ASN A 103 54.93 -78.11 133.85
C ASN A 103 55.09 -77.95 132.30
N ASP A 104 56.31 -78.10 131.75
CA ASP A 104 56.64 -77.81 130.33
C ASP A 104 56.03 -78.78 129.29
N GLY A 105 55.59 -79.98 129.69
CA GLY A 105 55.11 -81.00 128.76
C GLY A 105 53.72 -80.73 128.16
N ARG A 106 52.79 -80.17 128.94
CA ARG A 106 51.41 -79.93 128.49
C ARG A 106 51.28 -78.71 127.58
N GLU A 107 52.06 -77.66 127.84
CA GLU A 107 52.03 -76.44 127.02
C GLU A 107 52.63 -76.66 125.63
N LEU A 108 53.66 -77.50 125.51
CA LEU A 108 54.23 -77.92 124.23
C LEU A 108 53.27 -78.78 123.41
N GLU A 109 52.57 -79.73 124.04
CA GLU A 109 51.54 -80.53 123.37
C GLU A 109 50.36 -79.67 122.89
N GLN A 110 49.94 -78.69 123.70
CA GLN A 110 48.88 -77.77 123.34
C GLN A 110 49.30 -76.85 122.19
N LYS A 111 50.50 -76.29 122.22
CA LYS A 111 51.07 -75.50 121.10
C LYS A 111 51.21 -76.33 119.82
N ASN A 112 51.59 -77.60 119.92
CA ASN A 112 51.72 -78.47 118.76
C ASN A 112 50.35 -78.82 118.14
N ARG A 113 49.32 -79.04 118.97
CA ARG A 113 47.92 -79.16 118.48
C ARG A 113 47.42 -77.87 117.84
N GLU A 114 47.69 -76.72 118.45
CA GLU A 114 47.29 -75.42 117.91
C GLU A 114 47.98 -75.11 116.57
N LEU A 115 49.26 -75.46 116.43
CA LEU A 115 50.00 -75.33 115.18
C LEU A 115 49.44 -76.23 114.06
N LEU A 116 49.09 -77.48 114.37
CA LEU A 116 48.43 -78.36 113.41
C LEU A 116 47.07 -77.82 112.97
N CYS A 117 46.23 -77.37 113.91
CA CYS A 117 44.95 -76.74 113.59
C CYS A 117 45.12 -75.46 112.75
N ALA A 118 46.14 -74.65 113.03
CA ALA A 118 46.42 -73.45 112.25
C ALA A 118 46.94 -73.78 110.85
N LEU A 119 47.75 -74.83 110.71
CA LEU A 119 48.23 -75.33 109.42
C LEU A 119 47.07 -75.87 108.57
N ASP A 120 46.17 -76.66 109.17
CA ASP A 120 44.98 -77.19 108.50
C ASP A 120 44.01 -76.06 108.10
N ALA A 121 43.82 -75.05 108.97
CA ALA A 121 43.04 -73.87 108.64
C ALA A 121 43.69 -73.03 107.52
N SER A 122 45.01 -72.92 107.51
CA SER A 122 45.75 -72.25 106.43
C SER A 122 45.65 -73.04 105.12
N ARG A 123 45.70 -74.37 105.17
CA ARG A 123 45.54 -75.24 104.01
C ARG A 123 44.13 -75.14 103.45
N GLN A 124 43.11 -75.20 104.30
CA GLN A 124 41.71 -75.02 103.89
C GLN A 124 41.47 -73.64 103.28
N ARG A 125 42.08 -72.58 103.85
CA ARG A 125 42.01 -71.23 103.28
C ARG A 125 42.72 -71.16 101.92
N ASN A 126 43.86 -71.83 101.75
CA ASN A 126 44.54 -71.91 100.45
C ASN A 126 43.74 -72.68 99.40
N ASP A 127 43.09 -73.80 99.78
CA ASP A 127 42.22 -74.55 98.87
C ASP A 127 41.00 -73.72 98.45
N GLN A 128 40.42 -72.94 99.38
CA GLN A 128 39.33 -71.99 99.08
C GLN A 128 39.80 -70.87 98.15
N LEU A 129 40.97 -70.27 98.41
CA LEU A 129 41.54 -69.23 97.54
C LEU A 129 41.91 -69.79 96.17
N ALA A 130 42.43 -71.02 96.09
CA ALA A 130 42.72 -71.69 94.83
C ALA A 130 41.44 -71.96 94.04
N GLY A 131 40.36 -72.40 94.70
CA GLY A 131 39.04 -72.53 94.09
C GLY A 131 38.50 -71.19 93.57
N GLN A 132 38.59 -70.14 94.38
CA GLN A 132 38.18 -68.79 93.96
C GLN A 132 39.01 -68.24 92.80
N LEU A 133 40.32 -68.53 92.78
CA LEU A 133 41.20 -68.15 91.67
C LEU A 133 40.83 -68.90 90.39
N GLU A 134 40.51 -70.19 90.49
CA GLU A 134 40.08 -70.98 89.34
C GLU A 134 38.70 -70.54 88.83
N ASP A 135 37.75 -70.27 89.73
CA ASP A 135 36.42 -69.72 89.38
C ASP A 135 36.54 -68.35 88.70
N LEU A 136 37.36 -67.44 89.24
CA LEU A 136 37.63 -66.14 88.63
C LEU A 136 38.36 -66.28 87.30
N ARG A 137 39.25 -67.26 87.16
CA ARG A 137 39.94 -67.55 85.90
C ARG A 137 38.95 -68.00 84.84
N LEU A 138 38.10 -68.98 85.13
CA LEU A 138 37.06 -69.46 84.22
C LEU A 138 36.06 -68.35 83.85
N GLN A 139 35.67 -67.52 84.83
CA GLN A 139 34.81 -66.36 84.58
C GLN A 139 35.51 -65.33 83.66
N ASN A 140 36.82 -65.11 83.82
CA ASN A 140 37.57 -64.21 82.94
C ASN A 140 37.65 -64.78 81.51
N GLU A 141 37.89 -66.09 81.37
CA GLU A 141 37.91 -66.77 80.08
C GLU A 141 36.55 -66.69 79.37
N ASP A 142 35.43 -66.91 80.07
CA ASP A 142 34.07 -66.78 79.49
C ASP A 142 33.74 -65.33 79.11
N LEU A 143 34.07 -64.35 79.97
CA LEU A 143 33.87 -62.93 79.65
C LEU A 143 34.74 -62.49 78.46
N GLN A 144 35.97 -63.00 78.33
CA GLN A 144 36.81 -62.73 77.17
C GLN A 144 36.20 -63.33 75.88
N MET A 145 35.65 -64.53 75.95
CA MET A 145 34.97 -65.17 74.81
C MET A 145 33.69 -64.43 74.42
N GLN A 146 32.86 -64.01 75.37
CA GLN A 146 31.66 -63.20 75.11
C GLN A 146 32.02 -61.84 74.51
N LYS A 147 33.07 -61.19 75.01
CA LYS A 147 33.55 -59.91 74.47
C LYS A 147 34.06 -60.09 73.04
N LYS A 148 34.83 -61.14 72.77
CA LYS A 148 35.34 -61.46 71.44
C LYS A 148 34.20 -61.74 70.44
N ASN A 149 33.21 -62.54 70.82
CA ASN A 149 32.05 -62.84 69.98
C ASN A 149 31.13 -61.62 69.77
N SER A 150 30.93 -60.80 70.81
CA SER A 150 30.09 -59.59 70.71
C SER A 150 30.74 -58.48 69.89
N GLN A 151 32.07 -58.35 69.94
CA GLN A 151 32.83 -57.33 69.21
C GLN A 151 33.12 -57.74 67.76
N GLN A 152 33.39 -59.02 67.48
CA GLN A 152 33.74 -59.46 66.12
C GLN A 152 32.54 -59.78 65.23
N GLY A 153 31.38 -60.19 65.78
CA GLY A 153 30.22 -60.52 64.96
C GLY A 153 29.42 -59.29 64.55
N LYS A 154 28.85 -58.58 65.54
CA LYS A 154 27.90 -57.49 65.28
C LYS A 154 28.55 -56.23 64.73
N GLY A 155 29.72 -55.86 65.24
CA GLY A 155 30.43 -54.67 64.77
C GLY A 155 30.89 -54.77 63.32
N VAL A 156 31.33 -55.96 62.90
CA VAL A 156 31.82 -56.18 61.53
C VAL A 156 30.65 -56.25 60.54
N ASP A 157 29.55 -56.93 60.89
CA ASP A 157 28.37 -56.98 60.02
C ASP A 157 27.75 -55.58 59.81
N ASP A 158 27.61 -54.79 60.88
CA ASP A 158 27.13 -53.40 60.79
C ASP A 158 28.10 -52.52 59.98
N GLU A 159 29.42 -52.68 60.16
CA GLU A 159 30.44 -51.96 59.39
C GLU A 159 30.41 -52.33 57.90
N THR A 160 30.22 -53.62 57.56
CA THR A 160 30.07 -54.05 56.17
C THR A 160 28.79 -53.52 55.52
N SER A 161 27.66 -53.55 56.22
CA SER A 161 26.39 -53.02 55.70
C SER A 161 26.46 -51.50 55.47
N LEU A 162 27.10 -50.76 56.39
CA LEU A 162 27.31 -49.32 56.23
C LEU A 162 28.24 -49.00 55.04
N ASN A 163 29.29 -49.81 54.82
CA ASN A 163 30.18 -49.65 53.68
C ASN A 163 29.47 -49.91 52.35
N GLU A 164 28.63 -50.95 52.26
CA GLU A 164 27.80 -51.22 51.08
C GLU A 164 26.83 -50.06 50.79
N GLN A 165 26.18 -49.53 51.83
CA GLN A 165 25.30 -48.37 51.68
C GLN A 165 26.05 -47.11 51.22
N LEU A 166 27.25 -46.88 51.75
CA LEU A 166 28.11 -45.78 51.33
C LEU A 166 28.51 -45.92 49.86
N GLU A 167 28.86 -47.12 49.41
CA GLU A 167 29.21 -47.38 48.00
C GLU A 167 28.03 -47.09 47.07
N VAL A 168 26.81 -47.54 47.43
CA VAL A 168 25.58 -47.22 46.67
C VAL A 168 25.34 -45.71 46.63
N HIS A 169 25.56 -45.00 47.74
CA HIS A 169 25.43 -43.53 47.77
C HIS A 169 26.49 -42.83 46.91
N VAL A 170 27.74 -43.27 46.93
CA VAL A 170 28.80 -42.73 46.06
C VAL A 170 28.44 -42.91 44.58
N GLN A 171 27.96 -44.10 44.19
CA GLN A 171 27.50 -44.36 42.82
C GLN A 171 26.30 -43.49 42.45
N THR A 172 25.31 -43.38 43.34
CA THR A 172 24.12 -42.54 43.13
C THR A 172 24.50 -41.07 42.94
N ILE A 173 25.39 -40.55 43.78
CA ILE A 173 25.92 -39.19 43.65
C ILE A 173 26.65 -39.04 42.31
N GLY A 174 27.45 -40.03 41.89
CA GLY A 174 28.14 -40.03 40.60
C GLY A 174 27.17 -39.92 39.41
N ILE A 175 26.08 -40.69 39.42
CA ILE A 175 25.03 -40.62 38.38
C ILE A 175 24.36 -39.24 38.40
N LEU A 176 23.97 -38.74 39.58
CA LEU A 176 23.32 -37.43 39.69
C LEU A 176 24.23 -36.28 39.24
N VAL A 177 25.54 -36.35 39.51
CA VAL A 177 26.51 -35.37 39.02
C VAL A 177 26.62 -35.44 37.50
N ALA A 178 26.70 -36.64 36.91
CA ALA A 178 26.74 -36.81 35.46
C ALA A 178 25.46 -36.30 34.78
N GLU A 179 24.28 -36.66 35.31
CA GLU A 179 22.99 -36.17 34.83
C GLU A 179 22.88 -34.64 34.95
N LYS A 180 23.33 -34.07 36.07
CA LYS A 180 23.38 -32.61 36.24
C LYS A 180 24.26 -31.96 35.18
N SER A 181 25.45 -32.51 34.92
CA SER A 181 26.36 -32.00 33.90
C SER A 181 25.78 -32.13 32.49
N GLU A 182 25.10 -33.23 32.18
CA GLU A 182 24.42 -33.44 30.89
C GLU A 182 23.28 -32.43 30.71
N LEU A 183 22.41 -32.27 31.71
CA LEU A 183 21.32 -31.30 31.69
C LEU A 183 21.83 -29.85 31.59
N GLN A 184 22.95 -29.54 32.23
CA GLN A 184 23.59 -28.22 32.10
C GLN A 184 24.08 -27.98 30.67
N ALA A 185 24.74 -28.96 30.05
CA ALA A 185 25.19 -28.86 28.66
C ALA A 185 24.02 -28.74 27.66
N GLU A 186 22.93 -29.48 27.87
CA GLU A 186 21.73 -29.38 27.06
C GLU A 186 21.04 -28.01 27.20
N LEU A 187 20.99 -27.47 28.42
CA LEU A 187 20.43 -26.14 28.68
C LEU A 187 21.24 -25.05 27.98
N GLU A 188 22.57 -25.07 28.09
CA GLU A 188 23.46 -24.13 27.40
C GLU A 188 23.27 -24.21 25.88
N LYS A 189 23.22 -25.43 25.33
CA LYS A 189 22.97 -25.65 23.90
C LYS A 189 21.59 -25.09 23.48
N ALA A 190 20.54 -25.33 24.27
CA ALA A 190 19.21 -24.80 23.99
C ALA A 190 19.18 -23.26 24.05
N GLN A 191 19.89 -22.65 24.99
CA GLN A 191 20.03 -21.20 25.10
C GLN A 191 20.78 -20.61 23.90
N GLN A 192 21.86 -21.25 23.45
CA GLN A 192 22.59 -20.82 22.27
C GLN A 192 21.70 -20.89 21.01
N ILE A 193 21.03 -22.02 20.79
CA ILE A 193 20.09 -22.18 19.66
C ILE A 193 19.00 -21.10 19.71
N LYS A 194 18.46 -20.80 20.91
CA LYS A 194 17.47 -19.74 21.08
C LYS A 194 18.03 -18.37 20.69
N SER A 195 19.27 -18.05 21.09
CA SER A 195 19.94 -16.80 20.72
C SER A 195 20.16 -16.69 19.21
N ASP A 196 20.66 -17.76 18.59
CA ASP A 196 20.91 -17.81 17.14
C ASP A 196 19.59 -17.63 16.36
N LYS A 197 18.52 -18.32 16.79
CA LYS A 197 17.19 -18.20 16.18
C LYS A 197 16.57 -16.83 16.37
N ALA A 198 16.84 -16.14 17.48
CA ALA A 198 16.42 -14.76 17.66
C ALA A 198 17.11 -13.83 16.64
N GLY A 199 18.42 -14.01 16.41
CA GLY A 199 19.15 -13.28 15.37
C GLY A 199 18.62 -13.54 13.96
N GLU A 200 18.35 -14.81 13.62
CA GLU A 200 17.72 -15.17 12.33
C GLU A 200 16.34 -14.49 12.13
N LEU A 201 15.53 -14.42 13.19
CA LEU A 201 14.22 -13.76 13.15
C LEU A 201 14.35 -12.25 12.93
N ASP A 202 15.33 -11.60 13.56
CA ASP A 202 15.61 -10.17 13.36
C ASP A 202 16.04 -9.89 11.91
N ASP A 203 16.93 -10.70 11.34
CA ASP A 203 17.36 -10.60 9.94
C ASP A 203 16.19 -10.74 8.95
N VAL A 204 15.33 -11.75 9.16
CA VAL A 204 14.13 -11.96 8.34
C VAL A 204 13.17 -10.78 8.48
N THR A 205 13.00 -10.25 9.69
CA THR A 205 12.14 -9.09 9.96
C THR A 205 12.67 -7.84 9.23
N GLN A 206 13.97 -7.59 9.28
CA GLN A 206 14.60 -6.47 8.57
C GLN A 206 14.45 -6.60 7.04
N ARG A 207 14.68 -7.80 6.49
CA ARG A 207 14.46 -8.07 5.06
C ARG A 207 13.00 -7.87 4.65
N LEU A 208 12.05 -8.31 5.49
CA LEU A 208 10.62 -8.10 5.25
C LEU A 208 10.26 -6.61 5.27
N LEU A 209 10.76 -5.84 6.23
CA LEU A 209 10.55 -4.39 6.30
C LEU A 209 11.09 -3.68 5.05
N ALA A 210 12.31 -4.01 4.63
CA ALA A 210 12.91 -3.45 3.40
C ALA A 210 12.09 -3.82 2.15
N SER A 211 11.59 -5.06 2.07
CA SER A 211 10.70 -5.49 0.98
C SER A 211 9.38 -4.72 0.99
N ARG A 212 8.77 -4.49 2.16
CA ARG A 212 7.53 -3.71 2.29
C ARG A 212 7.72 -2.26 1.88
N GLN A 213 8.85 -1.64 2.25
CA GLN A 213 9.17 -0.29 1.82
C GLN A 213 9.31 -0.20 0.29
N ARG A 214 10.06 -1.11 -0.34
CA ARG A 214 10.19 -1.16 -1.80
C ARG A 214 8.84 -1.38 -2.49
N MET A 215 7.96 -2.20 -1.93
CA MET A 215 6.60 -2.37 -2.48
C MET A 215 5.81 -1.06 -2.42
N ALA A 216 5.86 -0.32 -1.30
CA ALA A 216 5.19 0.98 -1.18
C ALA A 216 5.74 2.02 -2.17
N GLU A 217 7.06 2.05 -2.38
CA GLU A 217 7.70 2.91 -3.38
C GLU A 217 7.25 2.56 -4.81
N LEU A 218 7.18 1.26 -5.13
CA LEU A 218 6.68 0.80 -6.42
C LEU A 218 5.21 1.13 -6.63
N GLU A 219 4.35 0.94 -5.62
CA GLU A 219 2.93 1.33 -5.68
C GLU A 219 2.76 2.84 -5.92
N ALA A 220 3.55 3.67 -5.22
CA ALA A 220 3.57 5.11 -5.46
C ALA A 220 3.99 5.44 -6.90
N SER A 221 5.08 4.84 -7.39
CA SER A 221 5.56 5.06 -8.77
C SER A 221 4.53 4.62 -9.82
N LEU A 222 3.83 3.51 -9.60
CA LEU A 222 2.77 3.03 -10.47
C LEU A 222 1.59 4.00 -10.49
N SER A 223 1.15 4.50 -9.32
CA SER A 223 0.08 5.49 -9.26
C SER A 223 0.44 6.77 -10.01
N ALA A 224 1.66 7.29 -9.83
CA ALA A 224 2.16 8.45 -10.56
C ALA A 224 2.17 8.21 -12.08
N LEU A 225 2.73 7.08 -12.53
CA LEU A 225 2.79 6.73 -13.95
C LEU A 225 1.39 6.54 -14.56
N THR A 226 0.43 5.99 -13.81
CA THR A 226 -0.96 5.88 -14.29
C THR A 226 -1.63 7.25 -14.44
N SER A 227 -1.36 8.19 -13.54
CA SER A 227 -1.86 9.57 -13.66
C SER A 227 -1.23 10.27 -14.86
N GLU A 228 0.08 10.17 -15.02
CA GLU A 228 0.81 10.76 -16.15
C GLU A 228 0.32 10.18 -17.49
N LYS A 229 0.11 8.87 -17.56
CA LYS A 229 -0.49 8.23 -18.73
C LYS A 229 -1.86 8.84 -19.05
N LEU A 230 -2.72 9.02 -18.05
CA LEU A 230 -4.06 9.59 -18.26
C LEU A 230 -3.96 11.01 -18.83
N ASP A 231 -3.09 11.84 -18.29
CA ASP A 231 -2.91 13.21 -18.77
C ASP A 231 -2.31 13.26 -20.17
N ASN A 232 -1.33 12.39 -20.47
CA ASN A 232 -0.81 12.22 -21.83
C ASN A 232 -1.89 11.77 -22.82
N THR A 233 -2.81 10.88 -22.41
CA THR A 233 -3.93 10.50 -23.29
C THR A 233 -4.91 11.64 -23.54
N LYS A 234 -5.16 12.51 -22.55
CA LYS A 234 -5.97 13.72 -22.75
C LYS A 234 -5.28 14.67 -23.74
N ALA A 235 -4.00 14.96 -23.51
CA ALA A 235 -3.21 15.83 -24.39
C ALA A 235 -3.14 15.28 -25.83
N PHE A 236 -2.98 13.97 -26.00
CA PHE A 236 -3.02 13.34 -27.32
C PHE A 236 -4.37 13.54 -28.02
N ASN A 237 -5.49 13.35 -27.30
CA ASN A 237 -6.82 13.56 -27.86
C ASN A 237 -7.04 15.02 -28.27
N ASP A 238 -6.57 15.97 -27.46
CA ASP A 238 -6.67 17.41 -27.78
C ASP A 238 -5.85 17.77 -29.02
N LEU A 239 -4.61 17.26 -29.12
CA LEU A 239 -3.78 17.41 -30.32
C LEU A 239 -4.42 16.76 -31.55
N GLN A 240 -5.04 15.59 -31.39
CA GLN A 240 -5.75 14.91 -32.47
C GLN A 240 -6.96 15.71 -32.96
N GLN A 241 -7.73 16.31 -32.04
CA GLN A 241 -8.83 17.22 -32.38
C GLN A 241 -8.34 18.50 -33.07
N GLY A 242 -7.24 19.09 -32.59
CA GLY A 242 -6.60 20.23 -33.24
C GLY A 242 -6.17 19.90 -34.67
N ARG A 243 -5.55 18.73 -34.87
CA ARG A 243 -5.18 18.24 -36.20
C ARG A 243 -6.38 18.07 -37.13
N SER A 244 -7.49 17.50 -36.65
CA SER A 244 -8.69 17.33 -37.48
C SER A 244 -9.34 18.66 -37.86
N LYS A 245 -9.32 19.65 -36.96
CA LYS A 245 -9.83 21.00 -37.24
C LYS A 245 -8.98 21.70 -38.31
N LEU A 246 -7.66 21.71 -38.14
CA LEU A 246 -6.74 22.28 -39.13
C LEU A 246 -6.84 21.58 -40.49
N GLN A 247 -7.06 20.26 -40.51
CA GLN A 247 -7.26 19.51 -41.73
C GLN A 247 -8.55 19.93 -42.46
N ALA A 248 -9.64 20.20 -41.72
CA ALA A 248 -10.88 20.70 -42.29
C ALA A 248 -10.74 22.14 -42.81
N GLU A 249 -10.07 23.02 -42.05
CA GLU A 249 -9.77 24.39 -42.49
C GLU A 249 -8.92 24.41 -43.76
N LEU A 250 -7.88 23.56 -43.84
CA LEU A 250 -7.07 23.41 -45.05
C LEU A 250 -7.88 22.92 -46.25
N ALA A 251 -8.84 22.02 -46.06
CA ALA A 251 -9.72 21.56 -47.14
C ALA A 251 -10.62 22.70 -47.64
N SER A 252 -11.23 23.45 -46.74
CA SER A 252 -12.07 24.60 -47.09
C SER A 252 -11.27 25.71 -47.79
N LEU A 253 -10.06 26.00 -47.33
CA LEU A 253 -9.18 26.97 -47.99
C LEU A 253 -8.76 26.52 -49.40
N ARG A 254 -8.55 25.22 -49.61
CA ARG A 254 -8.29 24.68 -50.95
C ARG A 254 -9.48 24.89 -51.88
N GLU A 255 -10.68 24.56 -51.43
CA GLU A 255 -11.92 24.78 -52.19
C GLU A 255 -12.12 26.26 -52.55
N GLN A 256 -11.93 27.17 -51.59
CA GLN A 256 -12.00 28.61 -51.86
C GLN A 256 -10.94 29.08 -52.87
N ASN A 257 -9.74 28.52 -52.82
CA ASN A 257 -8.67 28.87 -53.77
C ASN A 257 -8.98 28.34 -55.18
N GLU A 258 -9.57 27.13 -55.28
CA GLU A 258 -10.08 26.59 -56.54
C GLU A 258 -11.21 27.47 -57.12
N GLU A 259 -12.17 27.90 -56.30
CA GLU A 259 -13.22 28.84 -56.73
C GLU A 259 -12.65 30.18 -57.20
N LEU A 260 -11.69 30.75 -56.46
CA LEU A 260 -11.03 31.99 -56.84
C LEU A 260 -10.25 31.83 -58.15
N GLY A 261 -9.60 30.69 -58.35
CA GLY A 261 -8.93 30.33 -59.61
C GLY A 261 -9.91 30.28 -60.79
N GLN A 262 -11.08 29.65 -60.61
CA GLN A 262 -12.13 29.61 -61.62
C GLN A 262 -12.65 31.02 -61.94
N ARG A 263 -12.96 31.84 -60.91
CA ARG A 263 -13.39 33.23 -61.10
C ARG A 263 -12.34 34.08 -61.83
N ALA A 264 -11.07 33.89 -61.52
CA ALA A 264 -9.98 34.58 -62.20
C ALA A 264 -9.88 34.18 -63.68
N ALA A 265 -10.04 32.89 -63.99
CA ALA A 265 -10.09 32.40 -65.37
C ALA A 265 -11.28 32.98 -66.14
N GLU A 266 -12.48 32.97 -65.57
CA GLU A 266 -13.69 33.56 -66.16
C GLU A 266 -13.52 35.07 -66.44
N GLN A 267 -12.98 35.82 -65.49
CA GLN A 267 -12.72 37.26 -65.67
C GLN A 267 -11.69 37.51 -66.77
N THR A 268 -10.65 36.70 -66.85
CA THR A 268 -9.64 36.78 -67.91
C THR A 268 -10.26 36.53 -69.29
N GLU A 269 -11.15 35.53 -69.41
CA GLU A 269 -11.87 35.23 -70.65
C GLU A 269 -12.82 36.36 -71.06
N ARG A 270 -13.58 36.93 -70.11
CA ARG A 270 -14.44 38.10 -70.37
C ARG A 270 -13.64 39.31 -70.85
N MET A 271 -12.50 39.59 -70.22
CA MET A 271 -11.60 40.66 -70.63
C MET A 271 -11.10 40.46 -72.07
N LEU A 272 -10.68 39.23 -72.43
CA LEU A 272 -10.26 38.89 -73.79
C LEU A 272 -11.39 39.04 -74.81
N ALA A 273 -12.61 38.65 -74.46
CA ALA A 273 -13.79 38.82 -75.32
C ALA A 273 -14.07 40.30 -75.59
N VAL A 274 -14.11 41.14 -74.54
CA VAL A 274 -14.31 42.58 -74.67
C VAL A 274 -13.17 43.25 -75.44
N GLU A 275 -11.92 42.80 -75.26
CA GLU A 275 -10.80 43.29 -76.06
C GLU A 275 -10.96 42.96 -77.56
N LYS A 276 -11.47 41.78 -77.89
CA LYS A 276 -11.75 41.38 -79.27
C LYS A 276 -12.88 42.22 -79.87
N GLU A 277 -13.97 42.42 -79.15
CA GLU A 277 -15.08 43.30 -79.56
C GLU A 277 -14.60 44.74 -79.75
N ARG A 278 -13.81 45.27 -78.80
CA ARG A 278 -13.19 46.60 -78.92
C ARG A 278 -12.29 46.71 -80.15
N LYS A 279 -11.52 45.67 -80.46
CA LYS A 279 -10.70 45.64 -81.69
C LYS A 279 -11.60 45.65 -82.92
N ALA A 280 -12.65 44.83 -82.98
CA ALA A 280 -13.59 44.80 -84.10
C ALA A 280 -14.28 46.15 -84.32
N ALA A 281 -14.85 46.75 -83.26
CA ALA A 281 -15.49 48.07 -83.32
C ALA A 281 -14.50 49.16 -83.77
N ARG A 282 -13.23 49.10 -83.36
CA ARG A 282 -12.19 50.01 -83.87
C ARG A 282 -11.96 49.85 -85.37
N HIS A 283 -11.95 48.62 -85.89
CA HIS A 283 -11.82 48.38 -87.33
C HIS A 283 -13.04 48.93 -88.09
N GLU A 284 -14.26 48.68 -87.61
CA GLU A 284 -15.48 49.23 -88.20
C GLU A 284 -15.48 50.77 -88.22
N ILE A 285 -15.05 51.41 -87.13
CA ILE A 285 -14.89 52.87 -87.08
C ILE A 285 -13.91 53.34 -88.16
N THR A 286 -12.75 52.68 -88.30
CA THR A 286 -11.77 53.06 -89.33
C THR A 286 -12.31 52.87 -90.77
N GLU A 287 -13.08 51.81 -91.02
CA GLU A 287 -13.72 51.60 -92.32
C GLU A 287 -14.79 52.65 -92.62
N LEU A 288 -15.62 53.00 -91.63
CA LEU A 288 -16.63 54.05 -91.76
C LEU A 288 -15.98 55.41 -91.99
N GLN A 289 -14.87 55.72 -91.32
CA GLN A 289 -14.09 56.94 -91.57
C GLN A 289 -13.58 57.00 -93.01
N GLN A 290 -12.99 55.92 -93.53
CA GLN A 290 -12.54 55.87 -94.93
C GLN A 290 -13.71 56.05 -95.93
N ARG A 291 -14.88 55.44 -95.65
CA ARG A 291 -16.08 55.64 -96.47
C ARG A 291 -16.60 57.06 -96.42
N LEU A 292 -16.57 57.69 -95.24
CA LEU A 292 -16.95 59.08 -95.06
C LEU A 292 -16.02 60.00 -95.85
N GLU A 293 -14.69 59.83 -95.73
CA GLU A 293 -13.70 60.59 -96.49
C GLU A 293 -13.93 60.47 -98.01
N MET A 294 -14.19 59.26 -98.51
CA MET A 294 -14.53 59.04 -99.92
C MET A 294 -15.83 59.75 -100.32
N ALA A 295 -16.88 59.64 -99.51
CA ALA A 295 -18.15 60.30 -99.77
C ALA A 295 -18.02 61.83 -99.76
N GLU A 296 -17.28 62.39 -98.80
CA GLU A 296 -16.97 63.83 -98.73
C GLU A 296 -16.21 64.30 -99.97
N LEU A 297 -15.20 63.53 -100.44
CA LEU A 297 -14.51 63.81 -101.69
C LEU A 297 -15.46 63.79 -102.90
N THR A 298 -16.36 62.79 -103.00
CA THR A 298 -17.35 62.76 -104.08
C THR A 298 -18.33 63.94 -104.02
N ALA A 299 -18.76 64.34 -102.82
CA ALA A 299 -19.62 65.49 -102.62
C ALA A 299 -18.92 66.79 -103.02
N GLN A 300 -17.62 66.94 -102.69
CA GLN A 300 -16.80 68.07 -103.13
C GLN A 300 -16.63 68.10 -104.66
N GLN A 301 -16.47 66.95 -105.32
CA GLN A 301 -16.38 66.88 -106.78
C GLN A 301 -17.70 67.27 -107.46
N LEU A 302 -18.83 66.77 -106.95
CA LEU A 302 -20.15 67.12 -107.46
C LEU A 302 -20.48 68.60 -107.24
N SER A 303 -20.09 69.17 -106.09
CA SER A 303 -20.27 70.62 -105.84
C SER A 303 -19.38 71.47 -106.73
N ALA A 304 -18.16 71.03 -107.01
CA ALA A 304 -17.27 71.69 -107.97
C ALA A 304 -17.80 71.60 -109.41
N GLN A 305 -18.44 70.50 -109.80
CA GLN A 305 -19.11 70.35 -111.10
C GLN A 305 -20.41 71.17 -111.20
N ALA A 306 -21.13 71.38 -110.08
CA ALA A 306 -22.27 72.28 -110.02
C ALA A 306 -21.90 73.77 -110.14
N GLY A 307 -20.60 74.10 -110.21
CA GLY A 307 -20.07 75.44 -110.48
C GLY A 307 -20.19 75.91 -111.94
N GLU A 308 -20.71 75.08 -112.86
CA GLU A 308 -21.16 75.56 -114.18
C GLU A 308 -22.56 76.17 -114.07
N ALA A 309 -22.55 77.49 -113.85
CA ALA A 309 -23.69 78.36 -113.61
C ALA A 309 -24.65 78.46 -114.81
N ASP A 310 -25.86 77.90 -114.66
CA ASP A 310 -27.16 78.46 -115.13
C ASP A 310 -28.33 77.51 -114.79
N GLY A 311 -28.08 76.20 -114.77
CA GLY A 311 -29.12 75.18 -114.57
C GLY A 311 -29.72 75.14 -113.16
N ALA A 312 -28.94 75.44 -112.12
CA ALA A 312 -29.40 75.38 -110.73
C ALA A 312 -30.37 76.53 -110.38
N HIS A 313 -30.20 77.72 -110.98
CA HIS A 313 -31.16 78.83 -110.78
C HIS A 313 -32.45 78.59 -111.56
N GLN A 314 -32.36 78.10 -112.80
CA GLN A 314 -33.54 77.70 -113.57
C GLN A 314 -34.34 76.60 -112.86
N GLN A 315 -33.68 75.55 -112.36
CA GLN A 315 -34.35 74.49 -111.60
C GLN A 315 -34.98 74.98 -110.30
N ALA A 316 -34.35 75.94 -109.60
CA ALA A 316 -34.92 76.52 -108.39
C ALA A 316 -36.15 77.41 -108.68
N GLU A 317 -36.13 78.19 -109.75
CA GLU A 317 -37.28 79.01 -110.18
C GLU A 317 -38.43 78.15 -110.71
N GLU A 318 -38.15 77.11 -111.50
CA GLU A 318 -39.15 76.14 -111.97
C GLU A 318 -39.80 75.41 -110.79
N LYS A 319 -39.00 74.98 -109.80
CA LYS A 319 -39.52 74.34 -108.59
C LYS A 319 -40.44 75.28 -107.81
N ARG A 320 -40.07 76.57 -107.68
CA ARG A 320 -40.91 77.58 -107.01
C ARG A 320 -42.24 77.81 -107.76
N LEU A 321 -42.21 77.87 -109.09
CA LEU A 321 -43.41 78.01 -109.92
C LEU A 321 -44.34 76.78 -109.83
N LEU A 322 -43.76 75.59 -109.79
CA LEU A 322 -44.51 74.34 -109.59
C LEU A 322 -45.14 74.28 -108.19
N GLU A 323 -44.41 74.67 -107.15
CA GLU A 323 -44.94 74.77 -105.78
C GLU A 323 -46.13 75.75 -105.70
N GLU A 324 -46.04 76.89 -106.39
CA GLU A 324 -47.13 77.86 -106.46
C GLU A 324 -48.35 77.32 -107.24
N GLN A 325 -48.13 76.59 -108.34
CA GLN A 325 -49.21 75.89 -109.06
C GLN A 325 -49.88 74.82 -108.21
N VAL A 326 -49.10 74.01 -107.48
CA VAL A 326 -49.63 72.97 -106.58
C VAL A 326 -50.48 73.61 -105.48
N ALA A 327 -50.03 74.71 -104.88
CA ALA A 327 -50.80 75.45 -103.87
C ALA A 327 -52.14 75.95 -104.43
N ARG A 328 -52.15 76.55 -105.63
CA ARG A 328 -53.39 77.01 -106.29
C ARG A 328 -54.35 75.85 -106.60
N LEU A 329 -53.84 74.71 -107.07
CA LEU A 329 -54.65 73.52 -107.35
C LEU A 329 -55.22 72.90 -106.06
N MET A 330 -54.44 72.90 -104.97
CA MET A 330 -54.93 72.45 -103.66
C MET A 330 -56.06 73.34 -103.14
N GLU A 331 -55.93 74.66 -103.27
CA GLU A 331 -56.99 75.60 -102.89
C GLU A 331 -58.25 75.37 -103.73
N ALA A 332 -58.13 75.27 -105.06
CA ALA A 332 -59.26 74.99 -105.95
C ALA A 332 -59.95 73.65 -105.61
N THR A 333 -59.17 72.61 -105.32
CA THR A 333 -59.69 71.29 -104.90
C THR A 333 -60.45 71.40 -103.58
N ARG A 334 -59.96 72.21 -102.63
CA ARG A 334 -60.63 72.46 -101.35
C ARG A 334 -61.95 73.21 -101.56
N TYR A 335 -61.97 74.25 -102.40
CA TYR A 335 -63.19 75.00 -102.73
C TYR A 335 -64.25 74.12 -103.37
N LEU A 336 -63.88 73.32 -104.38
CA LEU A 336 -64.79 72.36 -105.03
C LEU A 336 -65.30 71.29 -104.06
N GLY A 337 -64.46 70.85 -103.12
CA GLY A 337 -64.87 69.93 -102.04
C GLY A 337 -65.98 70.52 -101.18
N VAL A 338 -65.84 71.78 -100.77
CA VAL A 338 -66.85 72.49 -99.96
C VAL A 338 -68.15 72.68 -100.75
N GLU A 339 -68.10 73.09 -102.02
CA GLU A 339 -69.30 73.24 -102.85
C GLU A 339 -70.03 71.91 -103.07
N ARG A 340 -69.28 70.82 -103.35
CA ARG A 340 -69.85 69.48 -103.47
C ARG A 340 -70.58 69.07 -102.19
N ASP A 341 -69.98 69.30 -101.03
CA ASP A 341 -70.57 68.92 -99.74
C ASP A 341 -71.84 69.72 -99.43
N GLN A 342 -71.87 71.02 -99.78
CA GLN A 342 -73.07 71.84 -99.68
C GLN A 342 -74.19 71.33 -100.60
N LEU A 343 -73.88 70.99 -101.86
CA LEU A 343 -74.87 70.43 -102.79
C LEU A 343 -75.38 69.07 -102.34
N ALA A 344 -74.51 68.20 -101.81
CA ALA A 344 -74.90 66.91 -101.25
C ALA A 344 -75.85 67.09 -100.06
N GLN A 345 -75.60 68.07 -99.20
CA GLN A 345 -76.45 68.41 -98.07
C GLN A 345 -77.84 68.91 -98.54
N GLN A 346 -77.88 69.81 -99.54
CA GLN A 346 -79.14 70.26 -100.13
C GLN A 346 -79.95 69.12 -100.75
N LEU A 347 -79.29 68.20 -101.47
CA LEU A 347 -79.94 67.00 -102.03
C LEU A 347 -80.49 66.08 -100.94
N LEU A 348 -79.76 65.92 -99.82
CA LEU A 348 -80.23 65.15 -98.67
C LEU A 348 -81.47 65.80 -98.03
N GLU A 349 -81.43 67.10 -97.81
CA GLU A 349 -82.55 67.88 -97.26
C GLU A 349 -83.79 67.80 -98.16
N HIS A 350 -83.61 67.99 -99.48
CA HIS A 350 -84.70 67.80 -100.45
C HIS A 350 -85.20 66.35 -100.46
N GLY A 351 -84.31 65.36 -100.39
CA GLY A 351 -84.69 63.95 -100.28
C GLY A 351 -85.54 63.67 -99.03
N GLN A 352 -85.17 64.24 -97.88
CA GLN A 352 -85.95 64.15 -96.64
C GLN A 352 -87.31 64.84 -96.76
N GLN A 353 -87.36 66.03 -97.38
CA GLN A 353 -88.61 66.74 -97.67
C GLN A 353 -89.55 65.89 -98.54
N TRP A 354 -89.04 65.29 -99.62
CA TRP A 354 -89.80 64.39 -100.48
C TRP A 354 -90.28 63.15 -99.74
N GLN A 355 -89.46 62.58 -98.85
CA GLN A 355 -89.83 61.42 -98.05
C GLN A 355 -90.95 61.76 -97.03
N GLN A 356 -90.87 62.92 -96.38
CA GLN A 356 -91.95 63.42 -95.50
C GLN A 356 -93.26 63.65 -96.26
N VAL A 357 -93.20 64.28 -97.45
CA VAL A 357 -94.37 64.50 -98.31
C VAL A 357 -94.96 63.15 -98.76
N ALA A 358 -94.12 62.20 -99.18
CA ALA A 358 -94.56 60.85 -99.54
C ALA A 358 -95.24 60.13 -98.36
N GLU A 359 -94.69 60.23 -97.15
CA GLU A 359 -95.32 59.66 -95.94
C GLU A 359 -96.64 60.36 -95.57
N GLN A 360 -96.72 61.69 -95.69
CA GLN A 360 -97.96 62.43 -95.48
C GLN A 360 -99.03 62.02 -96.49
N HIS A 361 -98.67 61.90 -97.78
CA HIS A 361 -99.58 61.36 -98.79
C HIS A 361 -99.99 59.92 -98.49
N LYS A 362 -99.06 59.05 -98.03
CA LYS A 362 -99.37 57.67 -97.61
C LYS A 362 -100.35 57.62 -96.44
N LYS A 363 -100.23 58.53 -95.45
CA LYS A 363 -101.16 58.67 -94.32
C LYS A 363 -102.52 59.26 -94.75
N GLN A 364 -102.56 60.12 -95.77
CA GLN A 364 -103.80 60.67 -96.33
C GLN A 364 -104.48 59.72 -97.35
N HIS A 365 -103.78 58.73 -97.88
CA HIS A 365 -104.31 57.79 -98.86
C HIS A 365 -105.51 56.97 -98.34
N PRO A 366 -105.51 56.36 -97.13
CA PRO A 366 -106.67 55.61 -96.64
C PRO A 366 -107.88 56.53 -96.37
N SER A 367 -107.69 57.77 -95.92
CA SER A 367 -108.78 58.72 -95.70
C SER A 367 -109.38 59.27 -97.00
N ARG A 368 -108.56 59.48 -98.04
CA ARG A 368 -109.05 59.84 -99.39
C ARG A 368 -109.71 58.66 -100.12
N VAL A 369 -109.20 57.43 -99.97
CA VAL A 369 -109.85 56.22 -100.49
C VAL A 369 -111.21 56.02 -99.82
N ASN A 370 -111.30 56.19 -98.49
CA ASN A 370 -112.58 56.13 -97.78
C ASN A 370 -113.56 57.24 -98.21
N GLN A 371 -113.09 58.46 -98.49
CA GLN A 371 -113.95 59.52 -99.05
C GLN A 371 -114.38 59.24 -100.50
N ARG A 372 -113.50 58.67 -101.34
CA ARG A 372 -113.82 58.29 -102.73
C ARG A 372 -114.80 57.12 -102.79
N ASP A 373 -114.64 56.14 -101.94
CA ASP A 373 -115.53 54.99 -101.86
C ASP A 373 -116.90 55.39 -101.27
N HIS A 374 -116.98 56.44 -100.44
CA HIS A 374 -118.25 57.09 -100.07
C HIS A 374 -118.88 57.92 -101.21
N LEU A 375 -118.08 58.56 -102.07
CA LEU A 375 -118.58 59.37 -103.20
C LEU A 375 -118.95 58.57 -104.46
N MET A 376 -118.55 57.29 -104.56
CA MET A 376 -118.94 56.39 -105.67
C MET A 376 -120.18 55.53 -105.35
N LEU A 377 -120.73 55.66 -104.14
CA LEU A 377 -121.92 54.94 -103.64
C LEU A 377 -123.10 55.89 -103.34
N SER A 378 -123.06 57.14 -103.82
CA SER A 378 -124.16 58.10 -103.83
C SER A 378 -124.13 58.84 -105.17
#